data_AF-A0A0C3H9V0-F1
#
_entry.id   AF-A0A0C3H9V0-F1
#
_cell.length_a   1.000
_cell.length_b   1.000
_cell.length_c   1.000
_cell.angle_alpha   90.00
_cell.angle_beta   90.00
_cell.angle_gamma   90.00
#
_symmetry.space_group_name_H-M   'P 1'
#
loop_
_entity.id
_entity.type
_entity.pdbx_description
1 polymer ?
#
loop_
_entity_poly.entity_id
_entity_poly.type
_entity_poly.pdbx_seq_one_letter_code
_entity_poly.pdbx_strand_id
1 'polypeptide(L)'
;MASKTAISGRYGSLVPPSDLMNMAKLYKRTASAASALSQLSATSSTYDFIDAKIESISANLAVNNKFRVFFQIAKKRKVLTNGEYNDAVRVLESEVSQKERELITLKRQKKSISDDMDEVLPQYSAIEDAYSSVLMTKIMSASRKQRRGRSFDQSAYSKAVLSFYGAERCTSSGYREKYCHLTGWHAAQLVKCAHIVPKSLESDELAYLFGVREAVLSEPRNGITLTRVIEGGLDNGWIVLVPDKVKTGENAVWRCILVDQSIATNMITAGTKWGDLDGRELKFLTPNQPARRYLYLRYVITFLHQQKLGNMAWVDRVDARGYLWATPGPYLRKSMLLTLARRISDTFLPEAFYDSTFTIADGSPQRSPEDEDDLAMGLDYKMRDALTSDGGDDCECEDSDWQDE
;
A
#
# COMPACT_ATOMS: atom_id res chain seq x y z
N MET A 1 -2.46 34.94 7.76
CA MET A 1 -3.85 35.17 7.31
C MET A 1 -4.49 33.80 7.12
N ALA A 2 -5.65 33.52 7.71
CA ALA A 2 -6.32 32.23 7.54
C ALA A 2 -6.61 32.00 6.06
N SER A 3 -6.21 30.84 5.52
CA SER A 3 -6.57 30.44 4.16
C SER A 3 -8.09 30.27 4.11
N LYS A 4 -8.80 31.28 3.60
CA LYS A 4 -10.23 31.15 3.30
C LYS A 4 -10.35 30.12 2.20
N THR A 5 -11.19 29.09 2.40
CA THR A 5 -11.54 28.19 1.30
C THR A 5 -12.10 29.01 0.13
N ALA A 6 -11.87 28.57 -1.11
CA ALA A 6 -12.33 29.28 -2.31
C ALA A 6 -13.84 29.61 -2.24
N ILE A 7 -14.61 28.69 -1.64
CA ILE A 7 -16.05 28.81 -1.39
C ILE A 7 -16.36 29.84 -0.30
N SER A 8 -15.61 29.84 0.80
CA SER A 8 -15.76 30.83 1.87
C SER A 8 -15.44 32.25 1.41
N GLY A 9 -14.51 32.42 0.48
CA GLY A 9 -14.18 33.72 -0.09
C GLY A 9 -15.28 34.24 -1.00
N ARG A 10 -15.82 33.39 -1.89
CA ARG A 10 -16.85 33.76 -2.86
C ARG A 10 -18.25 33.94 -2.28
N TYR A 11 -18.63 33.12 -1.31
CA TYR A 11 -20.03 33.01 -0.87
C TYR A 11 -20.25 33.42 0.59
N GLY A 12 -19.28 34.09 1.21
CA GLY A 12 -19.37 34.52 2.61
C GLY A 12 -20.58 35.42 2.91
N SER A 13 -21.09 36.14 1.91
CA SER A 13 -22.31 36.97 2.03
C SER A 13 -23.60 36.16 2.17
N LEU A 14 -23.60 34.86 1.86
CA LEU A 14 -24.77 33.98 1.98
C LEU A 14 -24.97 33.47 3.41
N VAL A 15 -24.05 33.73 4.33
CA VAL A 15 -24.16 33.30 5.72
C VAL A 15 -25.26 34.10 6.43
N PRO A 16 -26.32 33.46 6.94
CA PRO A 16 -27.37 34.17 7.67
C PRO A 16 -26.82 34.83 8.96
N PRO A 17 -27.35 35.98 9.40
CA PRO A 17 -26.92 36.63 10.64
C PRO A 17 -26.99 35.72 11.87
N SER A 18 -28.01 34.84 11.93
CA SER A 18 -28.19 33.83 12.99
C SER A 18 -27.05 32.82 13.07
N ASP A 19 -26.32 32.59 11.98
CA ASP A 19 -25.30 31.56 11.86
C ASP A 19 -23.87 32.12 11.89
N LEU A 20 -23.69 33.44 11.91
CA LEU A 20 -22.37 34.10 11.91
C LEU A 20 -21.49 33.63 13.06
N MET A 21 -22.04 33.50 14.28
CA MET A 21 -21.28 33.03 15.45
C MET A 21 -20.83 31.57 15.29
N ASN A 22 -21.69 30.71 14.76
CA ASN A 22 -21.36 29.30 14.52
C ASN A 22 -20.31 29.16 13.41
N MET A 23 -20.44 29.94 12.33
CA MET A 23 -19.44 29.98 11.26
C MET A 23 -18.10 30.52 11.76
N ALA A 24 -18.09 31.58 12.58
CA ALA A 24 -16.86 32.10 13.18
C ALA A 24 -16.13 31.04 14.03
N LYS A 25 -16.87 30.23 14.80
CA LYS A 25 -16.30 29.09 15.55
C LYS A 25 -15.67 28.06 14.61
N LEU A 26 -16.35 27.69 13.52
CA LEU A 26 -15.83 26.74 12.54
C LEU A 26 -14.58 27.29 11.83
N TYR A 27 -14.57 28.55 11.40
CA TYR A 27 -13.39 29.17 10.81
C TYR A 27 -12.21 29.24 11.78
N LYS A 28 -12.46 29.53 13.05
CA LYS A 28 -11.42 29.51 14.08
C LYS A 28 -10.83 28.11 14.21
N ARG A 29 -11.66 27.06 14.26
CA ARG A 29 -11.20 25.66 14.29
C ARG A 29 -10.38 25.32 13.05
N THR A 30 -10.84 25.65 11.85
CA THR A 30 -10.11 25.43 10.60
C THR A 30 -8.75 26.15 10.60
N ALA A 31 -8.71 27.39 11.06
CA ALA A 31 -7.47 28.16 11.15
C ALA A 31 -6.49 27.57 12.17
N SER A 32 -6.99 27.14 13.34
CA SER A 32 -6.19 26.45 14.35
C SER A 32 -5.61 25.13 13.81
N ALA A 33 -6.42 24.31 13.14
CA ALA A 33 -5.98 23.04 12.57
C ALA A 33 -4.95 23.23 11.44
N ALA A 34 -5.15 24.22 10.57
CA ALA A 34 -4.19 24.58 9.53
C ALA A 34 -2.87 25.10 10.12
N SER A 35 -2.93 25.94 11.16
CA SER A 35 -1.75 26.43 11.85
C SER A 35 -0.97 25.31 12.55
N ALA A 36 -1.67 24.38 13.20
CA ALA A 36 -1.04 23.22 13.81
C ALA A 36 -0.32 22.37 12.76
N LEU A 37 -0.97 22.10 11.62
CA LEU A 37 -0.35 21.35 10.52
C LEU A 37 0.91 22.04 9.98
N SER A 38 0.87 23.35 9.74
CA SER A 38 2.02 24.11 9.25
C SER A 38 3.19 24.18 10.25
N GLN A 39 2.95 23.95 11.54
CA GLN A 39 4.00 23.95 12.56
C GLN A 39 4.74 22.60 12.68
N LEU A 40 4.23 21.53 12.04
CA LEU A 40 4.79 20.18 12.16
C LEU A 40 5.98 19.93 11.21
N SER A 41 6.62 20.96 10.67
CA SER A 41 7.48 20.87 9.50
C SER A 41 8.95 20.48 9.74
N ALA A 42 9.30 19.77 10.81
CA ALA A 42 10.66 19.17 10.96
C ALA A 42 10.83 18.17 12.13
N THR A 43 10.02 18.28 13.19
CA THR A 43 10.30 17.58 14.48
C THR A 43 9.16 16.70 14.98
N SER A 44 8.06 16.55 14.23
CA SER A 44 6.94 15.69 14.64
C SER A 44 7.04 14.31 14.02
N SER A 45 6.40 13.33 14.65
CA SER A 45 6.25 12.02 14.02
C SER A 45 5.36 12.09 12.77
N THR A 46 5.49 11.10 11.88
CA THR A 46 4.57 10.92 10.72
C THR A 46 3.13 10.70 11.17
N TYR A 47 2.94 10.04 12.32
CA TYR A 47 1.64 9.89 12.97
C TYR A 47 1.00 11.23 13.35
N ASP A 48 1.75 12.12 14.03
CA ASP A 48 1.24 13.45 14.43
C ASP A 48 0.83 14.29 13.23
N PHE A 49 1.64 14.22 12.15
CA PHE A 49 1.33 14.88 10.89
C PHE A 49 0.02 14.38 10.29
N ILE A 50 -0.18 13.05 10.23
CA ILE A 50 -1.42 12.46 9.71
C ILE A 50 -2.62 12.87 10.58
N ASP A 51 -2.48 12.92 11.90
CA ASP A 51 -3.57 13.35 12.79
C ASP A 51 -3.95 14.83 12.60
N ALA A 52 -2.95 15.71 12.50
CA ALA A 52 -3.19 17.10 12.17
C ALA A 52 -3.86 17.26 10.80
N LYS A 53 -3.48 16.42 9.83
CA LYS A 53 -4.10 16.40 8.50
C LYS A 53 -5.56 15.95 8.56
N ILE A 54 -5.87 14.88 9.30
CA ILE A 54 -7.23 14.38 9.53
C ILE A 54 -8.11 15.47 10.17
N GLU A 55 -7.60 16.17 11.19
CA GLU A 55 -8.33 17.24 11.86
C GLU A 55 -8.54 18.45 10.94
N SER A 56 -7.52 18.85 10.18
CA SER A 56 -7.60 19.93 9.20
C SER A 56 -8.64 19.65 8.11
N ILE A 57 -8.67 18.43 7.55
CA ILE A 57 -9.66 18.04 6.55
C ILE A 57 -11.06 17.98 7.17
N SER A 58 -11.19 17.42 8.38
CA SER A 58 -12.47 17.31 9.09
C SER A 58 -13.08 18.68 9.40
N ALA A 59 -12.27 19.64 9.85
CA ALA A 59 -12.69 21.02 10.10
C ALA A 59 -13.14 21.71 8.80
N ASN A 60 -12.42 21.50 7.70
CA ASN A 60 -12.81 22.02 6.39
C ASN A 60 -14.13 21.44 5.88
N LEU A 61 -14.34 20.12 6.01
CA LEU A 61 -15.60 19.48 5.62
C LEU A 61 -16.78 19.99 6.44
N ALA A 62 -16.59 20.30 7.73
CA ALA A 62 -17.62 20.89 8.57
C ALA A 62 -18.08 22.28 8.05
N VAL A 63 -17.14 23.12 7.60
CA VAL A 63 -17.44 24.42 6.96
C VAL A 63 -18.20 24.21 5.65
N ASN A 64 -17.69 23.32 4.78
CA ASN A 64 -18.29 23.04 3.47
C ASN A 64 -19.73 22.50 3.61
N ASN A 65 -19.99 21.64 4.59
CA ASN A 65 -21.33 21.14 4.89
C ASN A 65 -22.31 22.26 5.30
N LYS A 66 -21.85 23.30 6.01
CA LYS A 66 -22.68 24.47 6.31
C LYS A 66 -22.99 25.29 5.04
N PHE A 67 -22.01 25.47 4.16
CA PHE A 67 -22.23 26.13 2.87
C PHE A 67 -23.25 25.39 2.00
N ARG A 68 -23.28 24.06 2.04
CA ARG A 68 -24.33 23.27 1.34
C ARG A 68 -25.73 23.69 1.80
N VAL A 69 -25.93 23.85 3.11
CA VAL A 69 -27.20 24.31 3.69
C VAL A 69 -27.49 25.76 3.28
N PHE A 70 -26.49 26.65 3.30
CA PHE A 70 -26.67 28.04 2.92
C PHE A 70 -27.05 28.20 1.44
N PHE A 71 -26.47 27.41 0.54
CA PHE A 71 -26.88 27.40 -0.87
C PHE A 71 -28.34 26.96 -1.04
N GLN A 72 -28.78 25.94 -0.30
CA GLN A 72 -30.19 25.51 -0.33
C GLN A 72 -31.14 26.61 0.17
N ILE A 73 -30.77 27.31 1.25
CA ILE A 73 -31.56 28.43 1.78
C ILE A 73 -31.58 29.60 0.80
N ALA A 74 -30.44 29.97 0.22
CA ALA A 74 -30.31 31.06 -0.74
C ALA A 74 -31.15 30.79 -2.01
N LYS A 75 -31.18 29.54 -2.49
CA LYS A 75 -32.07 29.11 -3.57
C LYS A 75 -33.54 29.26 -3.20
N LYS A 76 -33.95 28.77 -2.02
CA LYS A 76 -35.34 28.90 -1.54
C LYS A 76 -35.79 30.35 -1.42
N ARG A 77 -34.89 31.24 -1.01
CA ARG A 77 -35.12 32.70 -0.89
C ARG A 77 -34.97 33.45 -2.23
N LYS A 78 -34.69 32.75 -3.34
CA LYS A 78 -34.44 33.34 -4.66
C LYS A 78 -33.30 34.39 -4.67
N VAL A 79 -32.35 34.25 -3.75
CA VAL A 79 -31.14 35.08 -3.69
C VAL A 79 -30.14 34.65 -4.75
N LEU A 80 -30.15 33.37 -5.13
CA LEU A 80 -29.37 32.82 -6.24
C LEU A 80 -30.31 32.41 -7.37
N THR A 81 -29.89 32.65 -8.61
CA THR A 81 -30.51 32.04 -9.77
C THR A 81 -30.25 30.53 -9.79
N ASN A 82 -31.03 29.77 -10.57
CA ASN A 82 -30.82 28.33 -10.71
C ASN A 82 -29.43 28.00 -11.28
N GLY A 83 -28.93 28.82 -12.22
CA GLY A 83 -27.59 28.64 -12.81
C GLY A 83 -26.49 28.83 -11.76
N GLU A 84 -26.51 29.95 -11.04
CA GLU A 84 -25.52 30.26 -10.00
C GLU A 84 -25.52 29.23 -8.86
N TYR A 85 -26.71 28.76 -8.46
CA TYR A 85 -26.84 27.69 -7.47
C TYR A 85 -26.18 26.39 -7.98
N ASN A 86 -26.50 25.97 -9.21
CA ASN A 86 -25.97 24.72 -9.77
C ASN A 86 -24.44 24.78 -9.89
N ASP A 87 -23.89 25.91 -10.35
CA ASP A 87 -22.45 26.10 -10.44
C ASP A 87 -21.77 26.10 -9.07
N ALA A 88 -22.33 26.81 -8.08
CA ALA A 88 -21.81 26.86 -6.72
C ALA A 88 -21.81 25.48 -6.04
N VAL A 89 -22.91 24.73 -6.21
CA VAL A 89 -23.03 23.36 -5.69
C VAL A 89 -22.08 22.42 -6.38
N ARG A 90 -21.92 22.49 -7.71
CA ARG A 90 -20.96 21.63 -8.45
C ARG A 90 -19.53 21.81 -7.94
N VAL A 91 -19.09 23.06 -7.73
CA VAL A 91 -17.75 23.36 -7.20
C VAL A 91 -17.62 22.80 -5.77
N LEU A 92 -18.61 23.06 -4.91
CA LEU A 92 -18.62 22.55 -3.53
C LEU A 92 -18.58 21.03 -3.46
N GLU A 93 -19.41 20.35 -4.24
CA GLU A 93 -19.51 18.89 -4.23
C GLU A 93 -18.23 18.23 -4.76
N SER A 94 -17.55 18.84 -5.74
CA SER A 94 -16.23 18.38 -6.20
C SER A 94 -15.18 18.48 -5.09
N GLU A 95 -15.06 19.64 -4.43
CA GLU A 95 -14.12 19.84 -3.31
C GLU A 95 -14.42 18.90 -2.12
N VAL A 96 -15.69 18.78 -1.75
CA VAL A 96 -16.15 17.88 -0.67
C VAL A 96 -15.81 16.45 -1.02
N SER A 97 -16.14 15.99 -2.23
CA SER A 97 -15.87 14.61 -2.66
C SER A 97 -14.39 14.26 -2.63
N GLN A 98 -13.51 15.18 -3.04
CA GLN A 98 -12.06 14.97 -2.97
C GLN A 98 -11.57 14.85 -1.52
N LYS A 99 -11.98 15.79 -0.64
CA LYS A 99 -11.60 15.79 0.77
C LYS A 99 -12.18 14.62 1.56
N GLU A 100 -13.40 14.18 1.23
CA GLU A 100 -14.00 12.99 1.84
C GLU A 100 -13.24 11.72 1.46
N ARG A 101 -12.86 11.57 0.18
CA ARG A 101 -12.01 10.43 -0.26
C ARG A 101 -10.69 10.41 0.50
N GLU A 102 -10.00 11.54 0.55
CA GLU A 102 -8.75 11.69 1.29
C GLU A 102 -8.94 11.33 2.78
N LEU A 103 -9.96 11.89 3.43
CA LEU A 103 -10.24 11.64 4.85
C LEU A 103 -10.55 10.16 5.12
N ILE A 104 -11.34 9.52 4.26
CA ILE A 104 -11.69 8.10 4.40
C ILE A 104 -10.43 7.24 4.25
N THR A 105 -9.60 7.50 3.24
CA THR A 105 -8.33 6.78 3.03
C THR A 105 -7.41 6.96 4.24
N LEU A 106 -7.21 8.19 4.72
CA LEU A 106 -6.40 8.46 5.91
C LEU A 106 -6.90 7.71 7.13
N LYS A 107 -8.21 7.74 7.42
CA LYS A 107 -8.77 7.05 8.60
C LYS A 107 -8.71 5.53 8.50
N ARG A 108 -8.81 4.97 7.29
CA ARG A 108 -8.81 3.51 7.08
C ARG A 108 -7.41 2.91 7.01
N GLN A 109 -6.45 3.69 6.52
CA GLN A 109 -5.10 3.25 6.20
C GLN A 109 -4.02 4.03 6.97
N LYS A 110 -4.39 4.73 8.05
CA LYS A 110 -3.50 5.59 8.85
C LYS A 110 -2.15 4.92 9.13
N LYS A 111 -2.18 3.71 9.68
CA LYS A 111 -0.96 2.96 10.00
C LYS A 111 -0.10 2.69 8.77
N SER A 112 -0.66 2.12 7.71
CA SER A 112 0.14 1.79 6.52
C SER A 112 0.67 3.04 5.81
N ILE A 113 -0.07 4.15 5.83
CA ILE A 113 0.40 5.45 5.33
C ILE A 113 1.57 5.96 6.18
N SER A 114 1.48 5.87 7.50
CA SER A 114 2.57 6.30 8.39
C SER A 114 3.83 5.46 8.17
N ASP A 115 3.68 4.12 8.14
CA ASP A 115 4.78 3.20 7.89
C ASP A 115 5.41 3.47 6.50
N ASP A 116 4.58 3.66 5.46
CA ASP A 116 5.04 4.00 4.10
C ASP A 116 5.76 5.35 4.04
N MET A 117 5.30 6.33 4.82
CA MET A 117 5.94 7.66 4.92
C MET A 117 7.29 7.55 5.59
N ASP A 118 7.41 6.86 6.73
CA ASP A 118 8.69 6.67 7.44
C ASP A 118 9.74 5.98 6.54
N GLU A 119 9.31 5.06 5.69
CA GLU A 119 10.19 4.37 4.73
C GLU A 119 10.76 5.31 3.66
N VAL A 120 9.95 6.25 3.15
CA VAL A 120 10.38 7.12 2.05
C VAL A 120 10.88 8.47 2.51
N LEU A 121 10.61 8.87 3.76
CA LEU A 121 10.97 10.19 4.30
C LEU A 121 12.45 10.54 4.08
N PRO A 122 13.43 9.63 4.20
CA PRO A 122 14.83 9.95 3.90
C PRO A 122 15.10 10.43 2.46
N GLN A 123 14.19 10.18 1.53
CA GLN A 123 14.28 10.57 0.12
C GLN A 123 13.70 11.96 -0.15
N TYR A 124 13.01 12.57 0.82
CA TYR A 124 12.33 13.87 0.67
C TYR A 124 12.89 14.90 1.65
N SER A 125 12.92 16.17 1.25
CA SER A 125 13.32 17.27 2.12
C SER A 125 12.23 17.68 3.12
N ALA A 126 10.96 17.38 2.81
CA ALA A 126 9.82 17.72 3.64
C ALA A 126 8.86 16.54 3.81
N ILE A 127 8.25 16.45 4.99
CA ILE A 127 7.23 15.45 5.33
C ILE A 127 5.99 15.55 4.41
N GLU A 128 5.70 16.75 3.91
CA GLU A 128 4.58 17.03 3.01
C GLU A 128 4.76 16.42 1.62
N ASP A 129 6.00 16.37 1.13
CA ASP A 129 6.33 15.76 -0.16
C ASP A 129 6.24 14.23 -0.06
N ALA A 130 6.79 13.65 1.01
CA ALA A 130 6.65 12.23 1.32
C ALA A 130 5.18 11.82 1.47
N TYR A 131 4.41 12.62 2.21
CA TYR A 131 2.96 12.44 2.37
C TYR A 131 2.23 12.45 1.02
N SER A 132 2.50 13.44 0.17
CA SER A 132 1.83 13.58 -1.12
C SER A 132 2.10 12.38 -2.02
N SER A 133 3.36 11.92 -2.06
CA SER A 133 3.77 10.74 -2.81
C SER A 133 3.05 9.45 -2.34
N VAL A 134 3.04 9.20 -1.03
CA VAL A 134 2.36 8.03 -0.44
C VAL A 134 0.85 8.09 -0.65
N LEU A 135 0.23 9.24 -0.34
CA LEU A 135 -1.21 9.41 -0.41
C LEU A 135 -1.75 9.29 -1.84
N MET A 136 -1.07 9.87 -2.83
CA MET A 136 -1.46 9.74 -4.23
C MET A 136 -1.53 8.26 -4.63
N THR A 137 -0.52 7.48 -4.25
CA THR A 137 -0.49 6.03 -4.49
C THR A 137 -1.70 5.34 -3.84
N LYS A 138 -1.99 5.63 -2.57
CA LYS A 138 -3.14 5.04 -1.85
C LYS A 138 -4.49 5.42 -2.47
N ILE A 139 -4.71 6.70 -2.77
CA ILE A 139 -5.98 7.18 -3.32
C ILE A 139 -6.23 6.57 -4.71
N MET A 140 -5.19 6.50 -5.55
CA MET A 140 -5.31 5.88 -6.88
C MET A 140 -5.70 4.40 -6.78
N SER A 141 -5.15 3.65 -5.83
CA SER A 141 -5.49 2.24 -5.62
C SER A 141 -6.87 2.04 -4.96
N ALA A 142 -7.22 2.85 -3.96
CA ALA A 142 -8.51 2.77 -3.26
C ALA A 142 -9.69 3.17 -4.17
N SER A 143 -9.51 4.16 -5.05
CA SER A 143 -10.56 4.60 -5.98
C SER A 143 -10.96 3.51 -6.97
N ARG A 144 -10.08 2.54 -7.25
CA ARG A 144 -10.36 1.41 -8.16
C ARG A 144 -11.31 0.39 -7.52
N LYS A 145 -11.33 0.26 -6.19
CA LYS A 145 -12.21 -0.65 -5.45
C LYS A 145 -13.67 -0.20 -5.38
N GLN A 146 -13.97 1.07 -5.64
CA GLN A 146 -15.31 1.61 -5.49
C GLN A 146 -16.31 1.12 -6.55
N ARG A 147 -15.87 0.34 -7.55
CA ARG A 147 -16.73 -0.31 -8.54
C ARG A 147 -17.14 -1.70 -8.08
N ARG A 148 -18.17 -1.78 -7.22
CA ARG A 148 -18.76 -3.06 -6.78
C ARG A 148 -19.08 -3.97 -7.98
N GLY A 149 -18.65 -5.23 -7.91
CA GLY A 149 -19.01 -6.28 -8.87
C GLY A 149 -18.14 -6.40 -10.13
N ARG A 150 -17.03 -5.65 -10.23
CA ARG A 150 -16.04 -5.85 -11.30
C ARG A 150 -14.89 -6.75 -10.83
N SER A 151 -14.44 -7.61 -11.73
CA SER A 151 -13.20 -8.39 -11.59
C SER A 151 -12.01 -7.46 -11.34
N PHE A 152 -10.96 -7.99 -10.72
CA PHE A 152 -9.70 -7.28 -10.51
C PHE A 152 -9.12 -6.82 -11.86
N ASP A 153 -8.81 -5.53 -11.98
CA ASP A 153 -8.24 -4.95 -13.19
C ASP A 153 -6.73 -5.22 -13.25
N GLN A 154 -6.37 -6.41 -13.74
CA GLN A 154 -4.99 -6.89 -13.84
C GLN A 154 -4.13 -5.99 -14.75
N SER A 155 -4.72 -5.50 -15.85
CA SER A 155 -4.06 -4.60 -16.78
C SER A 155 -3.73 -3.25 -16.12
N ALA A 156 -4.69 -2.63 -15.43
CA ALA A 156 -4.45 -1.37 -14.72
C ALA A 156 -3.48 -1.53 -13.54
N TYR A 157 -3.48 -2.67 -12.85
CA TYR A 157 -2.46 -2.98 -11.84
C TYR A 157 -1.07 -3.08 -12.46
N SER A 158 -0.93 -3.88 -13.52
CA SER A 158 0.32 -4.08 -14.25
C SER A 158 0.90 -2.75 -14.75
N LYS A 159 0.08 -1.90 -15.38
CA LYS A 159 0.48 -0.56 -15.85
C LYS A 159 0.94 0.34 -14.71
N ALA A 160 0.28 0.27 -13.55
CA ALA A 160 0.65 1.06 -12.38
C ALA A 160 2.00 0.60 -11.80
N VAL A 161 2.26 -0.71 -11.74
CA VAL A 161 3.55 -1.29 -11.31
C VAL A 161 4.68 -0.88 -12.27
N LEU A 162 4.47 -1.02 -13.58
CA LEU A 162 5.46 -0.64 -14.59
C LEU A 162 5.81 0.85 -14.51
N SER A 163 4.80 1.71 -14.39
CA SER A 163 5.00 3.15 -14.23
C SER A 163 5.71 3.49 -12.93
N PHE A 164 5.41 2.80 -11.83
CA PHE A 164 6.00 3.03 -10.51
C PHE A 164 7.51 2.74 -10.51
N TYR A 165 7.94 1.66 -11.18
CA TYR A 165 9.35 1.29 -11.25
C TYR A 165 10.08 1.80 -12.50
N GLY A 166 9.41 2.50 -13.42
CA GLY A 166 9.98 2.83 -14.72
C GLY A 166 10.42 1.59 -15.51
N ALA A 167 9.71 0.48 -15.32
CA ALA A 167 10.11 -0.87 -15.73
C ALA A 167 9.62 -1.26 -17.14
N GLU A 168 9.38 -0.28 -18.01
CA GLU A 168 8.96 -0.48 -19.40
C GLU A 168 9.67 0.50 -20.33
N ARG A 169 10.07 0.03 -21.51
CA ARG A 169 10.63 0.87 -22.58
C ARG A 169 10.30 0.33 -23.97
N CYS A 170 10.35 1.22 -24.96
CA CYS A 170 10.42 0.84 -26.37
C CYS A 170 11.87 0.96 -26.85
N THR A 171 12.38 -0.06 -27.54
CA THR A 171 13.70 -0.01 -28.18
C THR A 171 13.66 0.85 -29.45
N SER A 172 14.83 1.21 -29.98
CA SER A 172 14.94 1.92 -31.27
C SER A 172 14.34 1.14 -32.45
N SER A 173 14.23 -0.18 -32.33
CA SER A 173 13.61 -1.08 -33.29
C SER A 173 12.11 -1.29 -33.07
N GLY A 174 11.49 -0.58 -32.12
CA GLY A 174 10.05 -0.62 -31.85
C GLY A 174 9.59 -1.77 -30.94
N TYR A 175 10.50 -2.62 -30.45
CA TYR A 175 10.14 -3.70 -29.54
C TYR A 175 9.91 -3.17 -28.12
N ARG A 176 8.88 -3.70 -27.46
CA ARG A 176 8.61 -3.41 -26.04
C ARG A 176 9.39 -4.36 -25.16
N GLU A 177 10.10 -3.78 -24.20
CA GLU A 177 10.83 -4.51 -23.16
C GLU A 177 10.32 -4.12 -21.79
N LYS A 178 10.34 -5.09 -20.88
CA LYS A 178 10.06 -4.88 -19.46
C LYS A 178 11.27 -5.27 -18.63
N TYR A 179 11.47 -4.56 -17.53
CA TYR A 179 12.59 -4.81 -16.63
C TYR A 179 12.22 -5.88 -15.60
N CYS A 180 13.08 -6.87 -15.39
CA CYS A 180 13.06 -7.80 -14.28
C CYS A 180 14.05 -7.31 -13.21
N HIS A 181 13.58 -7.13 -11.98
CA HIS A 181 14.41 -6.59 -10.89
C HIS A 181 15.63 -7.46 -10.56
N LEU A 182 15.63 -8.74 -10.95
CA LEU A 182 16.77 -9.64 -10.77
C LEU A 182 17.63 -9.75 -12.03
N THR A 183 17.03 -9.87 -13.21
CA THR A 183 17.73 -10.29 -14.44
C THR A 183 17.80 -9.24 -15.54
N GLY A 184 17.32 -8.01 -15.32
CA GLY A 184 17.46 -6.90 -16.27
C GLY A 184 16.33 -6.82 -17.31
N TRP A 185 16.61 -6.24 -18.48
CA TRP A 185 15.60 -6.06 -19.54
C TRP A 185 15.33 -7.38 -20.29
N HIS A 186 14.05 -7.66 -20.53
CA HIS A 186 13.58 -8.80 -21.32
C HIS A 186 12.43 -8.38 -22.23
N ALA A 187 12.13 -9.20 -23.23
CA ALA A 187 10.94 -9.02 -24.06
C ALA A 187 9.67 -8.97 -23.18
N ALA A 188 8.77 -8.01 -23.46
CA ALA A 188 7.65 -7.66 -22.59
C ALA A 188 6.75 -8.84 -22.18
N GLN A 189 6.61 -9.85 -23.04
CA GLN A 189 5.81 -11.05 -22.78
C GLN A 189 6.42 -11.98 -21.72
N LEU A 190 7.74 -11.91 -21.48
CA LEU A 190 8.45 -12.79 -20.55
C LEU A 190 8.44 -12.27 -19.11
N VAL A 191 8.04 -11.01 -18.89
CA VAL A 191 8.04 -10.35 -17.58
C VAL A 191 6.61 -10.12 -17.11
N LYS A 192 6.35 -10.50 -15.86
CA LYS A 192 5.08 -10.31 -15.15
C LYS A 192 5.25 -9.25 -14.07
N CYS A 193 4.16 -8.55 -13.78
CA CYS A 193 4.01 -7.73 -12.59
C CYS A 193 3.48 -8.63 -11.46
N ALA A 194 4.41 -9.28 -10.76
CA ALA A 194 4.12 -10.22 -9.69
C ALA A 194 3.53 -9.50 -8.47
N HIS A 195 2.57 -10.12 -7.80
CA HIS A 195 2.12 -9.67 -6.48
C HIS A 195 3.04 -10.25 -5.41
N ILE A 196 3.55 -9.40 -4.52
CA ILE A 196 4.37 -9.83 -3.37
C ILE A 196 3.50 -10.54 -2.34
N VAL A 197 2.33 -9.97 -2.02
CA VAL A 197 1.26 -10.64 -1.30
C VAL A 197 0.14 -10.93 -2.30
N PRO A 198 -0.21 -12.20 -2.54
CA PRO A 198 -1.22 -12.58 -3.54
C PRO A 198 -2.54 -11.84 -3.35
N LYS A 199 -3.16 -11.41 -4.46
CA LYS A 199 -4.45 -10.69 -4.44
C LYS A 199 -5.57 -11.49 -3.76
N SER A 200 -5.51 -12.82 -3.81
CA SER A 200 -6.47 -13.73 -3.16
C SER A 200 -6.49 -13.62 -1.64
N LEU A 201 -5.43 -13.07 -1.03
CA LEU A 201 -5.37 -12.79 0.40
C LEU A 201 -6.00 -11.46 0.80
N GLU A 202 -6.46 -10.63 -0.16
CA GLU A 202 -7.10 -9.36 0.17
C GLU A 202 -8.41 -9.59 0.92
N SER A 203 -8.40 -9.31 2.23
CA SER A 203 -9.53 -9.61 3.10
C SER A 203 -9.49 -8.84 4.43
N ASP A 204 -10.55 -8.99 5.23
CA ASP A 204 -10.65 -8.40 6.57
C ASP A 204 -9.62 -9.01 7.55
N GLU A 205 -9.34 -10.31 7.41
CA GLU A 205 -8.30 -11.01 8.17
C GLU A 205 -6.92 -10.41 7.90
N LEU A 206 -6.59 -10.15 6.62
CA LEU A 206 -5.34 -9.50 6.24
C LEU A 206 -5.29 -8.03 6.69
N ALA A 207 -6.41 -7.31 6.57
CA ALA A 207 -6.50 -5.94 7.05
C ALA A 207 -6.23 -5.86 8.57
N TYR A 208 -6.81 -6.79 9.33
CA TYR A 208 -6.59 -6.88 10.77
C TYR A 208 -5.13 -7.19 11.13
N LEU A 209 -4.49 -8.10 10.39
CA LEU A 209 -3.08 -8.43 10.55
C LEU A 209 -2.16 -7.23 10.29
N PHE A 210 -2.44 -6.42 9.27
CA PHE A 210 -1.71 -5.17 8.99
C PHE A 210 -2.10 -4.00 9.90
N GLY A 211 -3.13 -4.14 10.74
CA GLY A 211 -3.58 -3.08 11.64
C GLY A 211 -4.28 -1.94 10.92
N VAL A 212 -4.90 -2.23 9.78
CA VAL A 212 -5.69 -1.28 8.99
C VAL A 212 -7.15 -1.72 8.94
N ARG A 213 -8.04 -0.83 8.49
CA ARG A 213 -9.46 -1.17 8.27
C ARG A 213 -9.71 -1.84 6.92
N GLU A 214 -8.77 -1.67 5.99
CA GLU A 214 -8.88 -2.16 4.62
C GLU A 214 -7.49 -2.38 4.03
N ALA A 215 -7.17 -3.63 3.70
CA ALA A 215 -5.98 -3.99 2.92
C ALA A 215 -6.22 -3.66 1.45
N VAL A 216 -5.26 -3.02 0.77
CA VAL A 216 -5.37 -2.65 -0.65
C VAL A 216 -4.17 -3.25 -1.38
N LEU A 217 -4.35 -4.46 -1.92
CA LEU A 217 -3.27 -5.23 -2.56
C LEU A 217 -3.04 -4.83 -4.02
N SER A 218 -3.94 -4.02 -4.60
CA SER A 218 -3.83 -3.43 -5.94
C SER A 218 -2.87 -2.24 -6.03
N GLU A 219 -2.15 -1.92 -4.94
CA GLU A 219 -1.17 -0.84 -4.95
C GLU A 219 0.17 -1.27 -5.58
N PRO A 220 0.84 -0.41 -6.37
CA PRO A 220 2.13 -0.74 -6.98
C PRO A 220 3.22 -1.18 -6.01
N ARG A 221 3.14 -0.73 -4.75
CA ARG A 221 4.04 -1.12 -3.66
C ARG A 221 3.90 -2.59 -3.23
N ASN A 222 2.81 -3.27 -3.58
CA ASN A 222 2.65 -4.73 -3.46
C ASN A 222 3.13 -5.47 -4.72
N GLY A 223 3.65 -4.75 -5.71
CA GLY A 223 4.09 -5.31 -6.98
C GLY A 223 5.61 -5.33 -7.13
N ILE A 224 6.09 -6.29 -7.91
CA ILE A 224 7.47 -6.35 -8.39
C ILE A 224 7.49 -6.96 -9.80
N THR A 225 8.37 -6.49 -10.68
CA THR A 225 8.50 -7.07 -12.02
C THR A 225 9.56 -8.17 -12.04
N LEU A 226 9.14 -9.38 -12.44
CA LEU A 226 9.95 -10.60 -12.48
C LEU A 226 9.70 -11.34 -13.79
N THR A 227 10.66 -12.15 -14.26
CA THR A 227 10.36 -13.06 -15.37
C THR A 227 9.35 -14.12 -14.92
N ARG A 228 8.53 -14.67 -15.84
CA ARG A 228 7.51 -15.69 -15.53
C ARG A 228 8.04 -16.84 -14.66
N VAL A 229 9.24 -17.32 -14.98
CA VAL A 229 9.87 -18.43 -14.23
C VAL A 229 10.24 -18.03 -12.80
N ILE A 230 10.75 -16.82 -12.61
CA ILE A 230 11.13 -16.30 -11.29
C ILE A 230 9.90 -15.99 -10.45
N GLU A 231 8.86 -15.43 -11.06
CA GLU A 231 7.57 -15.19 -10.41
C GLU A 231 6.94 -16.50 -9.92
N GLY A 232 6.90 -17.56 -10.74
CA GLY A 232 6.45 -18.87 -10.29
C GLY A 232 7.27 -19.43 -9.11
N GLY A 233 8.59 -19.20 -9.07
CA GLY A 233 9.40 -19.60 -7.91
C GLY A 233 9.15 -18.74 -6.66
N LEU A 234 8.77 -17.47 -6.83
CA LEU A 234 8.30 -16.66 -5.70
C LEU A 234 7.02 -17.31 -5.17
N ASP A 235 6.04 -17.58 -6.03
CA ASP A 235 4.70 -18.14 -5.71
C ASP A 235 4.76 -19.50 -5.04
N ASN A 236 5.65 -20.37 -5.50
CA ASN A 236 5.89 -21.67 -4.86
C ASN A 236 6.73 -21.60 -3.57
N GLY A 237 7.17 -20.41 -3.16
CA GLY A 237 8.02 -20.22 -1.98
C GLY A 237 9.42 -20.83 -2.13
N TRP A 238 9.90 -21.01 -3.37
CA TRP A 238 11.26 -21.46 -3.68
C TRP A 238 12.29 -20.36 -3.53
N ILE A 239 11.87 -19.11 -3.67
CA ILE A 239 12.68 -17.93 -3.37
C ILE A 239 11.96 -17.01 -2.39
N VAL A 240 12.74 -16.18 -1.71
CA VAL A 240 12.22 -15.11 -0.85
C VAL A 240 13.06 -13.86 -0.98
N LEU A 241 12.44 -12.70 -0.78
CA LEU A 241 13.09 -11.40 -0.83
C LEU A 241 13.33 -10.91 0.60
N VAL A 242 14.58 -10.62 0.94
CA VAL A 242 14.99 -10.19 2.29
C VAL A 242 15.82 -8.91 2.21
N PRO A 243 15.80 -8.06 3.26
CA PRO A 243 16.68 -6.92 3.32
C PRO A 243 18.12 -7.40 3.54
N ASP A 244 19.06 -6.72 2.92
CA ASP A 244 20.46 -6.79 3.31
C ASP A 244 20.66 -6.15 4.69
N LYS A 245 21.81 -6.38 5.32
CA LYS A 245 22.18 -5.70 6.58
C LYS A 245 22.17 -4.20 6.35
N VAL A 246 21.15 -3.53 6.84
CA VAL A 246 21.00 -2.08 6.71
C VAL A 246 22.20 -1.42 7.37
N LYS A 247 23.06 -0.77 6.57
CA LYS A 247 24.02 0.20 7.11
C LYS A 247 23.23 1.45 7.49
N THR A 248 23.43 1.95 8.70
CA THR A 248 22.70 3.10 9.24
C THR A 248 22.70 4.27 8.25
N GLY A 249 21.51 4.69 7.80
CA GLY A 249 21.33 5.83 6.90
C GLY A 249 21.31 5.51 5.39
N GLU A 250 21.46 4.25 4.99
CA GLU A 250 21.37 3.84 3.57
C GLU A 250 19.97 3.28 3.22
N ASN A 251 19.59 3.39 1.94
CA ASN A 251 18.38 2.76 1.41
C ASN A 251 18.46 1.24 1.60
N ALA A 252 17.30 0.61 1.86
CA ALA A 252 17.23 -0.85 1.95
C ALA A 252 17.67 -1.47 0.62
N VAL A 253 18.71 -2.30 0.69
CA VAL A 253 19.14 -3.17 -0.39
C VAL A 253 18.36 -4.48 -0.23
N TRP A 254 17.74 -4.97 -1.29
CA TRP A 254 16.95 -6.19 -1.26
C TRP A 254 17.69 -7.31 -1.96
N ARG A 255 17.72 -8.50 -1.36
CA ARG A 255 18.33 -9.69 -1.94
C ARG A 255 17.30 -10.80 -2.12
N CYS A 256 17.42 -11.53 -3.24
CA CYS A 256 16.73 -12.79 -3.43
C CYS A 256 17.52 -13.91 -2.76
N ILE A 257 16.86 -14.76 -2.01
CA ILE A 257 17.43 -15.95 -1.38
C ILE A 257 16.76 -17.18 -1.97
N LEU A 258 17.56 -18.17 -2.33
CA LEU A 258 17.06 -19.46 -2.76
C LEU A 258 16.73 -20.33 -1.53
N VAL A 259 15.44 -20.54 -1.30
CA VAL A 259 14.90 -21.32 -0.20
C VAL A 259 15.02 -22.82 -0.51
N ASP A 260 14.54 -23.22 -1.69
CA ASP A 260 14.65 -24.59 -2.18
C ASP A 260 15.98 -24.80 -2.92
N GLN A 261 16.93 -25.44 -2.28
CA GLN A 261 18.26 -25.70 -2.88
C GLN A 261 18.24 -26.85 -3.88
N SER A 262 17.20 -27.69 -3.89
CA SER A 262 17.12 -28.83 -4.81
C SER A 262 17.03 -28.37 -6.27
N ILE A 263 16.50 -27.16 -6.50
CA ILE A 263 16.36 -26.58 -7.83
C ILE A 263 17.55 -25.71 -8.25
N ALA A 264 18.60 -25.58 -7.41
CA ALA A 264 19.71 -24.65 -7.65
C ALA A 264 20.39 -24.83 -9.01
N THR A 265 20.45 -26.06 -9.52
CA THR A 265 21.05 -26.38 -10.83
C THR A 265 20.10 -26.18 -12.02
N ASN A 266 18.79 -26.03 -11.77
CA ASN A 266 17.78 -25.89 -12.80
C ASN A 266 17.91 -24.53 -13.49
N MET A 267 17.71 -24.53 -14.80
CA MET A 267 17.83 -23.33 -15.63
C MET A 267 16.57 -22.47 -15.53
N ILE A 268 16.75 -21.16 -15.38
CA ILE A 268 15.68 -20.16 -15.47
C ILE A 268 15.60 -19.63 -16.91
N THR A 269 16.76 -19.32 -17.48
CA THR A 269 16.95 -18.90 -18.87
C THR A 269 18.34 -19.33 -19.34
N ALA A 270 18.63 -19.19 -20.63
CA ALA A 270 19.94 -19.53 -21.20
C ALA A 270 21.07 -18.84 -20.41
N GLY A 271 21.95 -19.64 -19.81
CA GLY A 271 23.07 -19.16 -18.99
C GLY A 271 22.74 -18.67 -17.58
N THR A 272 21.52 -18.83 -17.06
CA THR A 272 21.19 -18.47 -15.66
C THR A 272 20.41 -19.58 -14.96
N LYS A 273 20.94 -20.03 -13.82
CA LYS A 273 20.36 -21.05 -12.94
C LYS A 273 19.72 -20.40 -11.71
N TRP A 274 18.90 -21.17 -10.98
CA TRP A 274 18.35 -20.73 -9.69
C TRP A 274 19.42 -20.41 -8.66
N GLY A 275 20.52 -21.18 -8.62
CA GLY A 275 21.64 -20.90 -7.73
C GLY A 275 22.29 -19.54 -7.97
N ASP A 276 22.23 -19.02 -9.20
CA ASP A 276 22.76 -17.69 -9.54
C ASP A 276 21.88 -16.54 -9.03
N LEU A 277 20.66 -16.84 -8.55
CA LEU A 277 19.80 -15.87 -7.88
C LEU A 277 20.01 -15.81 -6.37
N ASP A 278 20.65 -16.81 -5.76
CA ASP A 278 20.84 -16.85 -4.32
C ASP A 278 21.79 -15.74 -3.85
N GLY A 279 21.31 -14.87 -2.97
CA GLY A 279 22.00 -13.66 -2.53
C GLY A 279 22.03 -12.53 -3.57
N ARG A 280 21.38 -12.67 -4.72
CA ARG A 280 21.41 -11.66 -5.79
C ARG A 280 20.60 -10.43 -5.39
N GLU A 281 21.21 -9.27 -5.55
CA GLU A 281 20.58 -7.98 -5.27
C GLU A 281 19.52 -7.61 -6.33
N LEU A 282 18.40 -7.06 -5.87
CA LEU A 282 17.37 -6.48 -6.70
C LEU A 282 17.79 -5.08 -7.12
N LYS A 283 17.70 -4.80 -8.42
CA LYS A 283 18.02 -3.49 -8.98
C LYS A 283 16.73 -2.74 -9.30
N PHE A 284 16.62 -1.51 -8.82
CA PHE A 284 15.50 -0.62 -9.10
C PHE A 284 15.96 0.49 -10.06
N LEU A 285 15.12 0.82 -11.05
CA LEU A 285 15.40 1.89 -12.02
C LEU A 285 14.97 3.27 -11.52
N THR A 286 14.19 3.32 -10.45
CA THR A 286 13.74 4.52 -9.76
C THR A 286 14.03 4.40 -8.26
N PRO A 287 13.94 5.49 -7.47
CA PRO A 287 14.05 5.42 -5.99
C PRO A 287 12.91 4.63 -5.32
N ASN A 288 11.88 4.25 -6.07
CA ASN A 288 10.71 3.57 -5.56
C ASN A 288 11.04 2.12 -5.19
N GLN A 289 10.55 1.70 -4.02
CA GLN A 289 10.71 0.34 -3.51
C GLN A 289 9.35 -0.26 -3.14
N PRO A 290 9.23 -1.60 -3.08
CA PRO A 290 8.07 -2.24 -2.49
C PRO A 290 7.92 -1.84 -1.02
N ALA A 291 6.68 -1.82 -0.52
CA ALA A 291 6.47 -1.57 0.91
C ALA A 291 6.96 -2.75 1.74
N ARG A 292 7.71 -2.48 2.82
CA ARG A 292 8.37 -3.53 3.60
C ARG A 292 7.38 -4.50 4.23
N ARG A 293 6.18 -4.02 4.60
CA ARG A 293 5.10 -4.88 5.14
C ARG A 293 4.73 -6.05 4.23
N TYR A 294 4.75 -5.86 2.91
CA TYR A 294 4.35 -6.90 1.96
C TYR A 294 5.45 -7.94 1.82
N LEU A 295 6.69 -7.46 1.69
CA LEU A 295 7.87 -8.30 1.65
C LEU A 295 8.04 -9.10 2.95
N TYR A 296 7.79 -8.48 4.10
CA TYR A 296 7.85 -9.14 5.40
C TYR A 296 6.75 -10.20 5.56
N LEU A 297 5.50 -9.88 5.18
CA LEU A 297 4.45 -10.89 5.19
C LEU A 297 4.78 -12.06 4.26
N ARG A 298 5.30 -11.79 3.06
CA ARG A 298 5.74 -12.84 2.13
C ARG A 298 6.83 -13.71 2.77
N TYR A 299 7.81 -13.10 3.43
CA TYR A 299 8.85 -13.81 4.16
C TYR A 299 8.29 -14.72 5.26
N VAL A 300 7.34 -14.23 6.05
CA VAL A 300 6.66 -15.01 7.10
C VAL A 300 5.86 -16.18 6.51
N ILE A 301 5.08 -15.95 5.43
CA ILE A 301 4.30 -17.00 4.76
C ILE A 301 5.24 -18.10 4.24
N THR A 302 6.33 -17.71 3.55
CA THR A 302 7.33 -18.67 3.07
C THR A 302 7.97 -19.43 4.23
N PHE A 303 8.30 -18.75 5.33
CA PHE A 303 8.85 -19.41 6.51
C PHE A 303 7.91 -20.47 7.09
N LEU A 304 6.65 -20.10 7.35
CA LEU A 304 5.65 -21.03 7.90
C LEU A 304 5.39 -22.21 6.95
N HIS A 305 5.34 -21.94 5.64
CA HIS A 305 5.16 -22.99 4.63
C HIS A 305 6.33 -23.98 4.62
N GLN A 306 7.57 -23.48 4.62
CA GLN A 306 8.77 -24.33 4.61
C GLN A 306 8.94 -25.08 5.93
N GLN A 307 8.57 -24.47 7.05
CA GLN A 307 8.52 -25.12 8.36
C GLN A 307 7.55 -26.31 8.35
N LYS A 308 6.36 -26.13 7.77
CA LYS A 308 5.39 -27.22 7.58
C LYS A 308 5.91 -28.35 6.70
N LEU A 309 6.74 -28.03 5.70
CA LEU A 309 7.41 -29.02 4.84
C LEU A 309 8.66 -29.65 5.49
N GLY A 310 9.08 -29.21 6.67
CA GLY A 310 10.31 -29.66 7.33
C GLY A 310 11.60 -29.12 6.69
N ASN A 311 11.51 -28.17 5.74
CA ASN A 311 12.66 -27.54 5.12
C ASN A 311 13.13 -26.34 5.97
N MET A 312 13.89 -26.62 7.03
CA MET A 312 14.43 -25.57 7.92
C MET A 312 15.90 -25.24 7.69
N ALA A 313 16.61 -26.05 6.91
CA ALA A 313 18.05 -25.85 6.66
C ALA A 313 18.37 -24.51 5.98
N TRP A 314 17.41 -23.90 5.27
CA TRP A 314 17.60 -22.58 4.67
C TRP A 314 17.62 -21.45 5.71
N VAL A 315 16.92 -21.61 6.84
CA VAL A 315 16.88 -20.61 7.91
C VAL A 315 18.26 -20.45 8.54
N ASP A 316 18.90 -21.56 8.90
CA ASP A 316 20.26 -21.56 9.46
C ASP A 316 21.26 -20.94 8.48
N ARG A 317 21.12 -21.20 7.17
CA ARG A 317 21.97 -20.58 6.14
C ARG A 317 21.74 -19.07 6.03
N VAL A 318 20.48 -18.64 6.07
CA VAL A 318 20.10 -17.22 6.01
C VAL A 318 20.60 -16.49 7.24
N ASP A 319 20.47 -17.09 8.42
CA ASP A 319 20.97 -16.53 9.68
C ASP A 319 22.51 -16.47 9.72
N ALA A 320 23.20 -17.53 9.29
CA ALA A 320 24.65 -17.55 9.19
C ALA A 320 25.21 -16.49 8.23
N ARG A 321 24.47 -16.18 7.15
CA ARG A 321 24.79 -15.06 6.23
C ARG A 321 24.35 -13.70 6.78
N GLY A 322 23.55 -13.69 7.85
CA GLY A 322 22.96 -12.54 8.49
C GLY A 322 21.94 -11.81 7.64
N TYR A 323 21.20 -12.58 6.83
CA TYR A 323 20.05 -12.14 6.06
C TYR A 323 18.72 -12.49 6.75
N LEU A 324 18.78 -12.98 8.01
CA LEU A 324 17.58 -13.24 8.79
C LEU A 324 16.84 -11.92 8.98
N TRP A 325 15.61 -11.87 8.47
CA TRP A 325 14.76 -10.70 8.62
C TRP A 325 14.10 -10.69 10.01
N ALA A 326 14.95 -10.59 11.03
CA ALA A 326 14.59 -10.43 12.44
C ALA A 326 14.05 -9.03 12.73
N THR A 327 14.60 -8.01 12.08
CA THR A 327 14.23 -6.60 12.25
C THR A 327 14.39 -5.86 10.93
N PRO A 328 13.33 -5.22 10.38
CA PRO A 328 12.84 -3.98 10.98
C PRO A 328 11.31 -3.79 10.93
N GLY A 329 10.74 -2.99 11.85
CA GLY A 329 9.45 -2.28 11.69
C GLY A 329 8.20 -3.05 12.15
N PRO A 330 7.25 -2.41 12.87
CA PRO A 330 6.07 -3.07 13.42
C PRO A 330 4.99 -3.31 12.33
N TYR A 331 5.22 -4.24 11.41
CA TYR A 331 4.36 -4.43 10.24
C TYR A 331 3.13 -5.30 10.48
N LEU A 332 3.25 -6.31 11.35
CA LEU A 332 2.20 -7.29 11.62
C LEU A 332 1.75 -7.23 13.07
N ARG A 333 0.47 -7.52 13.31
CA ARG A 333 -0.10 -7.58 14.66
C ARG A 333 0.42 -8.82 15.39
N LYS A 334 1.03 -8.62 16.56
CA LYS A 334 1.69 -9.69 17.35
C LYS A 334 0.75 -10.84 17.70
N SER A 335 -0.43 -10.51 18.22
CA SER A 335 -1.42 -11.47 18.71
C SER A 335 -1.92 -12.38 17.58
N MET A 336 -2.34 -11.76 16.47
CA MET A 336 -2.76 -12.45 15.26
C MET A 336 -1.64 -13.32 14.66
N LEU A 337 -0.40 -12.82 14.61
CA LEU A 337 0.75 -13.59 14.09
C LEU A 337 1.05 -14.82 14.95
N LEU A 338 0.96 -14.72 16.28
CA LEU A 338 1.11 -15.85 17.20
C LEU A 338 0.05 -16.92 16.93
N THR A 339 -1.20 -16.51 16.77
CA THR A 339 -2.31 -17.44 16.48
C THR A 339 -2.13 -18.10 15.11
N LEU A 340 -1.77 -17.32 14.08
CA LEU A 340 -1.52 -17.85 12.74
C LEU A 340 -0.36 -18.86 12.70
N ALA A 341 0.76 -18.56 13.35
CA ALA A 341 1.93 -19.45 13.39
C ALA A 341 1.58 -20.80 14.03
N ARG A 342 0.89 -20.76 15.19
CA ARG A 342 0.41 -21.98 15.87
C ARG A 342 -0.48 -22.83 14.98
N ARG A 343 -1.34 -22.21 14.15
CA ARG A 343 -2.27 -22.94 13.27
C ARG A 343 -1.59 -23.55 12.04
N ILE A 344 -0.57 -22.90 11.48
CA ILE A 344 0.05 -23.33 10.22
C ILE A 344 1.12 -24.40 10.44
N SER A 345 1.98 -24.22 11.44
CA SER A 345 3.18 -25.04 11.63
C SER A 345 3.24 -25.79 12.96
N ASP A 346 2.17 -25.76 13.76
CA ASP A 346 2.08 -26.34 15.12
C ASP A 346 3.22 -25.90 16.05
N THR A 347 3.95 -24.84 15.67
CA THR A 347 5.16 -24.36 16.31
C THR A 347 5.18 -22.83 16.27
N PHE A 348 6.01 -22.23 17.11
CA PHE A 348 6.20 -20.78 17.13
C PHE A 348 7.24 -20.36 16.09
N LEU A 349 7.10 -19.11 15.62
CA LEU A 349 8.19 -18.45 14.92
C LEU A 349 9.32 -18.15 15.93
N PRO A 350 10.58 -18.03 15.47
CA PRO A 350 11.66 -17.53 16.31
C PRO A 350 11.29 -16.19 16.97
N GLU A 351 11.73 -15.95 18.20
CA GLU A 351 11.33 -14.78 19.01
C GLU A 351 11.55 -13.45 18.26
N ALA A 352 12.65 -13.37 17.50
CA ALA A 352 13.00 -12.24 16.67
C ALA A 352 11.90 -11.78 15.70
N PHE A 353 11.03 -12.69 15.22
CA PHE A 353 9.90 -12.31 14.36
C PHE A 353 8.86 -11.47 15.11
N TYR A 354 8.73 -11.67 16.43
CA TYR A 354 7.78 -10.93 17.24
C TYR A 354 8.30 -9.56 17.67
N ASP A 355 9.60 -9.30 17.58
CA ASP A 355 10.18 -7.98 17.87
C ASP A 355 9.77 -6.94 16.82
N SER A 356 9.45 -7.39 15.60
CA SER A 356 9.00 -6.56 14.47
C SER A 356 7.46 -6.46 14.37
N THR A 357 6.75 -6.51 15.49
CA THR A 357 5.27 -6.50 15.52
C THR A 357 4.70 -5.33 16.30
N PHE A 358 3.40 -5.07 16.14
CA PHE A 358 2.64 -4.14 16.98
C PHE A 358 1.54 -4.84 17.76
N THR A 359 1.07 -4.20 18.83
CA THR A 359 -0.05 -4.67 19.66
C THR A 359 -1.32 -3.84 19.46
N ILE A 360 -1.16 -2.54 19.19
CA ILE A 360 -2.25 -1.59 19.01
C ILE A 360 -2.01 -0.83 17.70
N ALA A 361 -3.08 -0.67 16.91
CA ALA A 361 -3.07 0.16 15.72
C ALA A 361 -4.31 1.05 15.73
N ASP A 362 -4.10 2.36 15.63
CA ASP A 362 -5.20 3.31 15.56
C ASP A 362 -6.08 3.03 14.35
N GLY A 363 -7.40 3.07 14.56
CA GLY A 363 -8.39 2.71 13.57
C GLY A 363 -8.65 1.21 13.41
N SER A 364 -7.82 0.29 13.92
CA SER A 364 -8.05 -1.15 13.87
C SER A 364 -8.33 -1.70 15.28
N PRO A 365 -9.62 -1.87 15.66
CA PRO A 365 -10.00 -2.20 17.03
C PRO A 365 -9.43 -3.56 17.43
N GLN A 366 -9.09 -3.72 18.71
CA GLN A 366 -8.71 -5.03 19.26
C GLN A 366 -9.89 -6.00 19.16
N ARG A 367 -9.55 -7.27 19.02
CA ARG A 367 -10.49 -8.39 18.96
C ARG A 367 -10.30 -9.28 20.19
N SER A 368 -11.34 -10.02 20.56
CA SER A 368 -11.18 -11.07 21.57
C SER A 368 -10.26 -12.18 21.04
N PRO A 369 -9.66 -13.00 21.91
CA PRO A 369 -8.87 -14.15 21.48
C PRO A 369 -9.64 -15.10 20.55
N GLU A 370 -10.95 -15.28 20.78
CA GLU A 370 -11.81 -16.12 19.95
C GLU A 370 -12.01 -15.53 18.56
N ASP A 371 -12.32 -14.23 18.46
CA ASP A 371 -12.43 -13.52 17.19
C ASP A 371 -11.11 -13.57 16.41
N GLU A 372 -9.96 -13.44 17.09
CA GLU A 372 -8.65 -13.54 16.45
C GLU A 372 -8.36 -14.96 15.94
N ASP A 373 -8.79 -16.00 16.64
CA ASP A 373 -8.65 -17.38 16.17
C ASP A 373 -9.48 -17.64 14.90
N ASP A 374 -10.71 -17.12 14.83
CA ASP A 374 -11.55 -17.20 13.64
C ASP A 374 -10.92 -16.47 12.44
N LEU A 375 -10.37 -15.27 12.67
CA LEU A 375 -9.64 -14.55 11.62
C LEU A 375 -8.38 -15.33 11.18
N ALA A 376 -7.63 -15.90 12.12
CA ALA A 376 -6.42 -16.66 11.80
C ALA A 376 -6.76 -17.93 11.02
N MET A 377 -7.87 -18.59 11.36
CA MET A 377 -8.45 -19.70 10.62
C MET A 377 -8.75 -19.32 9.17
N GLY A 378 -9.50 -18.23 8.97
CA GLY A 378 -9.87 -17.76 7.63
C GLY A 378 -8.65 -17.41 6.79
N LEU A 379 -7.63 -16.79 7.40
CA LEU A 379 -6.40 -16.42 6.70
C LEU A 379 -5.54 -17.65 6.33
N ASP A 380 -5.43 -18.63 7.22
CA ASP A 380 -4.71 -19.89 6.96
C ASP A 380 -5.30 -20.64 5.74
N TYR A 381 -6.63 -20.78 5.66
CA TYR A 381 -7.27 -21.38 4.49
C TYR A 381 -6.93 -20.64 3.18
N LYS A 382 -7.01 -19.31 3.19
CA LYS A 382 -6.66 -18.49 2.02
C LYS A 382 -5.17 -18.61 1.64
N MET A 383 -4.28 -18.70 2.62
CA MET A 383 -2.84 -18.92 2.38
C MET A 383 -2.58 -20.29 1.75
N ARG A 384 -3.27 -21.34 2.19
CA ARG A 384 -3.17 -22.67 1.56
C ARG A 384 -3.63 -22.62 0.12
N ASP A 385 -4.81 -22.06 -0.13
CA ASP A 385 -5.36 -21.95 -1.48
C ASP A 385 -4.44 -21.14 -2.41
N ALA A 386 -3.84 -20.06 -1.91
CA ALA A 386 -2.90 -19.23 -2.67
C ALA A 386 -1.58 -19.95 -3.02
N LEU A 387 -1.12 -20.88 -2.17
CA LEU A 387 0.11 -21.66 -2.39
C LEU A 387 -0.14 -22.96 -3.18
N THR A 388 -1.36 -23.49 -3.16
CA THR A 388 -1.76 -24.70 -3.90
C THR A 388 -2.46 -24.41 -5.23
N SER A 389 -2.73 -23.14 -5.53
CA SER A 389 -3.18 -22.72 -6.86
C SER A 389 -2.05 -23.00 -7.83
N ASP A 390 -2.05 -24.22 -8.35
CA ASP A 390 -1.23 -24.68 -9.45
C ASP A 390 -1.25 -23.60 -10.54
N GLY A 391 -0.12 -23.33 -11.18
CA GLY A 391 0.06 -22.29 -12.20
C GLY A 391 -0.71 -22.54 -13.51
N GLY A 392 -1.95 -23.02 -13.41
CA GLY A 392 -2.89 -23.27 -14.48
C GLY A 392 -3.70 -22.01 -14.80
N ASP A 393 -3.45 -21.50 -15.99
CA ASP A 393 -4.35 -20.66 -16.78
C ASP A 393 -4.92 -19.40 -16.12
N ASP A 394 -4.09 -18.35 -16.08
CA ASP A 394 -4.51 -17.06 -16.63
C ASP A 394 -3.60 -16.77 -17.84
N CYS A 395 -3.70 -17.62 -18.86
CA CYS A 395 -3.39 -17.26 -20.24
C CYS A 395 -4.46 -16.27 -20.74
N GLU A 396 -4.62 -15.13 -20.07
CA GLU A 396 -5.33 -14.01 -20.69
C GLU A 396 -4.39 -13.41 -21.72
N CYS A 397 -4.62 -13.83 -22.96
CA CYS A 397 -4.09 -13.28 -24.18
C CYS A 397 -4.46 -11.80 -24.28
N GLU A 398 -3.67 -10.90 -23.69
CA GLU A 398 -3.78 -9.45 -23.93
C GLU A 398 -2.48 -8.95 -24.54
N ASP A 399 -2.45 -8.93 -25.88
CA ASP A 399 -1.99 -7.82 -26.70
C ASP A 399 -2.36 -8.15 -28.16
N SER A 400 -3.63 -7.90 -28.50
CA SER A 400 -4.09 -7.70 -29.87
C SER A 400 -4.97 -6.45 -29.91
N ASP A 401 -4.40 -5.31 -29.52
CA ASP A 401 -4.80 -4.03 -30.10
C ASP A 401 -3.96 -3.82 -31.37
N TRP A 402 -4.29 -4.60 -32.40
CA TRP A 402 -4.18 -4.14 -33.77
C TRP A 402 -5.40 -3.26 -34.03
N GLN A 403 -5.25 -1.95 -33.86
CA GLN A 403 -6.06 -0.99 -34.61
C GLN A 403 -5.14 0.07 -35.17
N ASP A 404 -5.15 0.12 -36.51
CA ASP A 404 -4.54 1.11 -37.36
C ASP A 404 -4.90 2.53 -36.92
N GLU A 405 -3.89 3.40 -36.84
CA GLU A 405 -3.89 4.76 -37.42
C GLU A 405 -2.46 5.27 -37.62
#